data_AF-A0A970W981-F1
#
_entry.id   AF-A0A970W981-F1
#
_cell.length_a   1.000
_cell.length_b   1.000
_cell.length_c   1.000
_cell.angle_alpha   90.00
_cell.angle_beta   90.00
_cell.angle_gamma   90.00
#
_symmetry.space_group_name_H-M   'P 1'
#
loop_
_entity.id
_entity.type
_entity.pdbx_description
1 polymer ?
#
loop_
_entity_poly.entity_id
_entity_poly.type
_entity_poly.pdbx_seq_one_letter_code
_entity_poly.pdbx_strand_id
1 'polypeptide(L)'
;MKVVSNTVYTISDKDGRVLEVANFNFDNGAAVQLWDNAKEDSQKWLIVEVAEGLYKIQNKLTGKVLDVMMSGAENGTWLHQWDYIGKDNQLWTVEETAKGVKFRSKLSDKPFETIGYSANGARLQIWEDRDGDAQVWYLKEVKETKAPAKQAAKTAVAKAEKAVKAVTSKVKEAVKVDTVKVEKDVKTVEKAVEAKAVEAVKTVKPDVAKTEAKAEKVVKEIKADIKAAAKPTKTKASK
;
A
#
# COMPACT_ATOMS: atom_id res chain seq x y z
N MET A 1 4.13 28.12 0.28
CA MET A 1 4.69 26.99 -0.51
C MET A 1 3.52 26.23 -1.10
N LYS A 2 3.49 26.09 -2.43
CA LYS A 2 2.39 25.40 -3.11
C LYS A 2 2.56 23.88 -3.03
N VAL A 3 1.50 23.18 -2.62
CA VAL A 3 1.45 21.71 -2.70
C VAL A 3 1.46 21.27 -4.16
N VAL A 4 2.28 20.26 -4.46
CA VAL A 4 2.34 19.65 -5.79
C VAL A 4 1.59 18.33 -5.75
N SER A 5 0.57 18.20 -6.59
CA SER A 5 -0.19 16.95 -6.75
C SER A 5 0.71 15.82 -7.24
N ASN A 6 0.44 14.60 -6.77
CA ASN A 6 1.21 13.38 -7.03
C ASN A 6 2.65 13.41 -6.47
N THR A 7 2.90 14.22 -5.44
CA THR A 7 4.19 14.30 -4.76
C THR A 7 4.12 13.68 -3.36
N VAL A 8 5.19 13.01 -2.96
CA VAL A 8 5.33 12.41 -1.64
C VAL A 8 5.99 13.40 -0.69
N TYR A 9 5.39 13.58 0.47
CA TYR A 9 5.88 14.47 1.52
C TYR A 9 6.02 13.72 2.85
N THR A 10 6.96 14.17 3.69
CA THR A 10 6.75 14.10 5.14
C THR A 10 6.03 15.37 5.57
N ILE A 11 5.01 15.21 6.41
CA ILE A 11 4.20 16.31 6.96
C ILE A 11 4.61 16.45 8.43
N SER A 12 5.26 17.55 8.82
CA SER A 12 5.73 17.76 10.19
C SER A 12 5.04 18.91 10.91
N ASP A 13 4.97 18.81 12.23
CA ASP A 13 4.63 19.94 13.08
C ASP A 13 5.81 20.91 13.25
N LYS A 14 5.62 21.95 14.07
CA LYS A 14 6.65 22.95 14.39
C LYS A 14 7.88 22.39 15.11
N ASP A 15 7.76 21.25 15.80
CA ASP A 15 8.83 20.64 16.58
C ASP A 15 9.56 19.54 15.78
N GLY A 16 9.18 19.35 14.51
CA GLY A 16 9.82 18.43 13.57
C GLY A 16 9.33 16.99 13.66
N ARG A 17 8.32 16.69 14.50
CA ARG A 17 7.66 15.39 14.50
C ARG A 17 6.74 15.28 13.31
N VAL A 18 6.68 14.08 12.75
CA VAL A 18 5.98 13.82 11.49
C VAL A 18 4.71 13.04 11.72
N LEU A 19 3.76 13.28 10.83
CA LEU A 19 2.52 12.53 10.74
C LEU A 19 2.79 11.09 10.33
N GLU A 20 2.24 10.13 11.06
CA GLU A 20 2.39 8.70 10.77
C GLU A 20 1.11 7.91 10.97
N VAL A 21 1.06 6.75 10.32
CA VAL A 21 0.11 5.68 10.69
C VAL A 21 0.73 4.85 11.81
N ALA A 22 0.06 4.80 12.96
CA ALA A 22 0.56 4.14 14.16
C ALA A 22 0.85 2.65 13.93
N ASN A 23 1.97 2.18 14.48
CA ASN A 23 2.35 0.76 14.53
C ASN A 23 2.41 0.04 13.17
N PHE A 24 2.64 0.75 12.07
CA PHE A 24 2.64 0.18 10.71
C PHE A 24 1.33 -0.55 10.37
N ASN A 25 0.22 -0.14 11.00
CA ASN A 25 -1.03 -0.86 10.93
C ASN A 25 -1.73 -0.62 9.56
N PHE A 26 -2.13 -1.70 8.89
CA PHE A 26 -2.82 -1.68 7.59
C PHE A 26 -4.34 -1.66 7.70
N ASP A 27 -4.91 -1.66 8.91
CA ASP A 27 -6.34 -1.73 9.11
C ASP A 27 -7.01 -0.37 8.89
N ASN A 28 -8.27 -0.42 8.46
CA ASN A 28 -9.17 0.72 8.56
C ASN A 28 -9.39 1.08 10.04
N GLY A 29 -9.32 2.36 10.37
CA GLY A 29 -9.41 2.82 11.74
C GLY A 29 -8.07 2.93 12.48
N ALA A 30 -6.95 2.58 11.83
CA ALA A 30 -5.64 2.78 12.46
C ALA A 30 -5.41 4.27 12.72
N ALA A 31 -4.94 4.57 13.94
CA ALA A 31 -4.71 5.93 14.38
C ALA A 31 -3.65 6.63 13.52
N VAL A 32 -3.90 7.90 13.23
CA VAL A 32 -2.87 8.82 12.74
C VAL A 32 -2.36 9.64 13.91
N GLN A 33 -1.03 9.68 14.05
CA GLN A 33 -0.36 10.27 15.20
C GLN A 33 0.91 11.00 14.80
N LEU A 34 1.50 11.74 15.74
CA LEU A 34 2.84 12.28 15.64
C LEU A 34 3.87 11.27 16.11
N TRP A 35 5.02 11.28 15.45
CA TRP A 35 6.19 10.54 15.87
C TRP A 35 7.47 11.21 15.41
N ASP A 36 8.58 10.88 16.06
CA ASP A 36 9.89 11.30 15.59
C ASP A 36 10.15 10.77 14.17
N ASN A 37 10.81 11.59 13.36
CA ASN A 37 11.02 11.29 11.94
C ASN A 37 12.06 10.18 11.74
N ALA A 38 11.56 8.95 11.63
CA ALA A 38 12.31 7.73 11.34
C ALA A 38 12.50 7.50 9.82
N LYS A 39 11.90 8.34 8.96
CA LYS A 39 11.92 8.25 7.48
C LYS A 39 11.27 6.98 6.93
N GLU A 40 10.39 6.39 7.70
CA GLU A 40 9.64 5.18 7.34
C GLU A 40 8.51 5.47 6.35
N ASP A 41 8.07 4.45 5.61
CA ASP A 41 6.96 4.60 4.65
C ASP A 41 5.62 4.90 5.35
N SER A 42 5.45 4.52 6.63
CA SER A 42 4.30 4.91 7.46
C SER A 42 4.24 6.43 7.71
N GLN A 43 5.35 7.14 7.52
CA GLN A 43 5.50 8.58 7.78
C GLN A 43 5.51 9.42 6.49
N LYS A 44 5.31 8.78 5.34
CA LYS A 44 5.31 9.40 4.02
C LYS A 44 3.91 9.43 3.45
N TRP A 45 3.53 10.56 2.90
CA TRP A 45 2.18 10.83 2.43
C TRP A 45 2.21 11.35 1.00
N LEU A 46 1.58 10.61 0.09
CA LEU A 46 1.32 11.04 -1.27
C LEU A 46 0.09 11.96 -1.27
N ILE A 47 0.29 13.22 -1.63
CA ILE A 47 -0.80 14.18 -1.77
C ILE A 47 -1.26 14.19 -3.23
N VAL A 48 -2.55 13.91 -3.47
CA VAL A 48 -3.12 13.81 -4.83
C VAL A 48 -4.31 14.74 -4.93
N GLU A 49 -4.26 15.68 -5.85
CA GLU A 49 -5.41 16.50 -6.24
C GLU A 49 -6.43 15.65 -6.99
N VAL A 50 -7.67 15.62 -6.49
CA VAL A 50 -8.78 14.83 -7.06
C VAL A 50 -9.83 15.71 -7.74
N ALA A 51 -9.85 16.99 -7.40
CA ALA A 51 -10.60 18.07 -8.05
C ALA A 51 -9.86 19.39 -7.78
N GLU A 52 -10.22 20.47 -8.46
CA GLU A 52 -9.56 21.78 -8.31
C GLU A 52 -9.43 22.20 -6.83
N GLY A 53 -8.18 22.28 -6.35
CA GLY A 53 -7.87 22.68 -4.97
C GLY A 53 -8.23 21.66 -3.88
N LEU A 54 -8.68 20.46 -4.26
CA LEU A 54 -9.15 19.42 -3.34
C LEU A 54 -8.28 18.18 -3.43
N TYR A 55 -7.74 17.76 -2.30
CA TYR A 55 -6.72 16.74 -2.21
C TYR A 55 -7.15 15.57 -1.34
N LYS A 56 -6.72 14.36 -1.71
CA LYS A 56 -6.59 13.25 -0.77
C LYS A 56 -5.14 13.14 -0.31
N ILE A 57 -4.95 12.70 0.93
CA ILE A 57 -3.63 12.54 1.55
C ILE A 57 -3.46 11.04 1.83
N GLN A 58 -2.67 10.36 1.00
CA GLN A 58 -2.57 8.90 0.97
C GLN A 58 -1.27 8.44 1.63
N ASN A 59 -1.35 7.56 2.63
CA ASN A 59 -0.17 7.00 3.26
C ASN A 59 0.57 6.07 2.29
N LYS A 60 1.91 6.16 2.27
CA LYS A 60 2.75 5.40 1.34
C LYS A 60 2.88 3.93 1.71
N LEU A 61 2.87 3.59 3.00
CA LEU A 61 2.94 2.21 3.46
C LEU A 61 1.64 1.46 3.16
N THR A 62 0.50 2.04 3.54
CA THR A 62 -0.79 1.32 3.54
C THR A 62 -1.61 1.55 2.28
N GLY A 63 -1.35 2.65 1.56
CA GLY A 63 -2.18 3.07 0.44
C GLY A 63 -3.55 3.64 0.85
N LYS A 64 -3.87 3.72 2.15
CA LYS A 64 -5.09 4.31 2.69
C LYS A 64 -4.96 5.82 2.83
N VAL A 65 -6.07 6.52 3.06
CA VAL A 65 -6.10 7.99 3.12
C VAL A 65 -6.37 8.50 4.51
N LEU A 66 -5.90 9.71 4.79
CA LEU A 66 -6.25 10.47 5.98
C LEU A 66 -7.76 10.76 5.97
N ASP A 67 -8.43 10.34 7.03
CA ASP A 67 -9.89 10.31 7.14
C ASP A 67 -10.33 10.86 8.50
N VAL A 68 -11.39 11.67 8.50
CA VAL A 68 -12.06 12.15 9.71
C VAL A 68 -13.00 11.06 10.22
N MET A 69 -12.72 10.56 11.43
CA MET A 69 -13.36 9.38 11.98
C MET A 69 -14.88 9.52 12.04
N MET A 70 -15.58 8.48 11.57
CA MET A 70 -17.05 8.40 11.54
C MET A 70 -17.74 9.57 10.81
N SER A 71 -17.03 10.31 9.95
CA SER A 71 -17.55 11.55 9.35
C SER A 71 -18.06 12.56 10.39
N GLY A 72 -17.43 12.62 11.57
CA GLY A 72 -17.75 13.63 12.58
C GLY A 72 -17.27 15.02 12.15
N ALA A 73 -18.12 16.03 12.30
CA ALA A 73 -17.80 17.43 11.97
C ALA A 73 -17.49 18.30 13.20
N GLU A 74 -17.67 17.75 14.40
CA GLU A 74 -17.49 18.47 15.66
C GLU A 74 -16.00 18.64 16.01
N ASN A 75 -15.70 19.70 16.77
CA ASN A 75 -14.37 19.91 17.35
C ASN A 75 -13.95 18.69 18.17
N GLY A 76 -12.72 18.21 17.94
CA GLY A 76 -12.17 17.06 18.65
C GLY A 76 -12.40 15.72 17.95
N THR A 77 -13.04 15.71 16.79
CA THR A 77 -13.16 14.47 16.01
C THR A 77 -11.78 14.02 15.56
N TRP A 78 -11.39 12.81 15.96
CA TRP A 78 -10.08 12.24 15.66
C TRP A 78 -9.86 11.93 14.19
N LEU A 79 -8.61 11.93 13.78
CA LEU A 79 -8.16 11.39 12.51
C LEU A 79 -7.72 9.92 12.64
N HIS A 80 -7.96 9.18 11.56
CA HIS A 80 -7.48 7.82 11.34
C HIS A 80 -7.16 7.64 9.86
N GLN A 81 -6.71 6.46 9.47
CA GLN A 81 -6.70 6.08 8.06
C GLN A 81 -7.93 5.24 7.69
N TRP A 82 -8.35 5.35 6.43
CA TRP A 82 -9.39 4.50 5.86
C TRP A 82 -9.15 4.24 4.38
N ASP A 83 -9.76 3.19 3.84
CA ASP A 83 -9.83 3.00 2.40
C ASP A 83 -10.42 4.22 1.70
N TYR A 84 -9.82 4.63 0.58
CA TYR A 84 -10.35 5.76 -0.17
C TYR A 84 -11.68 5.39 -0.83
N ILE A 85 -12.75 6.03 -0.39
CA ILE A 85 -14.11 5.89 -0.92
C ILE A 85 -14.64 7.21 -1.51
N GLY A 86 -13.82 8.26 -1.54
CA GLY A 86 -14.13 9.54 -2.20
C GLY A 86 -15.17 10.39 -1.47
N LYS A 87 -15.34 10.20 -0.16
CA LYS A 87 -16.26 10.98 0.68
C LYS A 87 -15.59 12.23 1.24
N ASP A 88 -16.37 13.24 1.58
CA ASP A 88 -15.87 14.56 2.03
C ASP A 88 -15.01 14.48 3.30
N ASN A 89 -15.20 13.47 4.14
CA ASN A 89 -14.37 13.21 5.32
C ASN A 89 -12.94 12.73 4.97
N GLN A 90 -12.63 12.51 3.69
CA GLN A 90 -11.32 12.07 3.15
C GLN A 90 -10.66 13.12 2.26
N LEU A 91 -11.29 14.29 2.13
CA LEU A 91 -10.90 15.33 1.19
C LEU A 91 -10.50 16.58 1.95
N TRP A 92 -9.42 17.20 1.49
CA TRP A 92 -8.75 18.28 2.19
C TRP A 92 -8.45 19.42 1.21
N THR A 93 -8.76 20.65 1.57
CA THR A 93 -8.16 21.82 0.92
C THR A 93 -6.85 22.17 1.61
N VAL A 94 -5.94 22.81 0.88
CA VAL A 94 -4.66 23.27 1.43
C VAL A 94 -4.60 24.79 1.36
N GLU A 95 -4.46 25.41 2.52
CA GLU A 95 -4.31 26.86 2.65
C GLU A 95 -2.85 27.17 2.99
N GLU A 96 -2.22 28.06 2.22
CA GLU A 96 -0.88 28.55 2.53
C GLU A 96 -0.93 29.58 3.65
N THR A 97 0.02 29.49 4.60
CA THR A 97 0.20 30.49 5.65
C THR A 97 1.59 31.11 5.55
N ALA A 98 1.86 32.13 6.39
CA ALA A 98 3.18 32.75 6.46
C ALA A 98 4.29 31.77 6.93
N LYS A 99 3.93 30.69 7.63
CA LYS A 99 4.89 29.72 8.22
C LYS A 99 4.90 28.36 7.50
N GLY A 100 3.76 27.91 7.00
CA GLY A 100 3.57 26.56 6.45
C GLY A 100 2.25 26.44 5.71
N VAL A 101 1.51 25.36 5.96
CA VAL A 101 0.18 25.13 5.39
C VAL A 101 -0.81 24.70 6.47
N LYS A 102 -2.10 24.97 6.25
CA LYS A 102 -3.22 24.33 6.95
C LYS A 102 -3.93 23.39 6.00
N PHE A 103 -4.37 22.24 6.51
CA PHE A 103 -5.19 21.29 5.77
C PHE A 103 -6.60 21.31 6.34
N ARG A 104 -7.58 21.82 5.56
CA ARG A 104 -8.98 21.93 6.01
C ARG A 104 -9.80 20.79 5.46
N SER A 105 -10.60 20.18 6.33
CA SER A 105 -11.53 19.14 5.95
C SER A 105 -12.61 19.68 5.01
N LYS A 106 -12.86 19.03 3.89
CA LYS A 106 -13.98 19.36 3.00
C LYS A 106 -15.35 19.18 3.67
N LEU A 107 -15.42 18.26 4.63
CA LEU A 107 -16.63 17.96 5.39
C LEU A 107 -17.08 19.12 6.29
N SER A 108 -16.14 19.82 6.93
CA SER A 108 -16.44 20.76 8.02
C SER A 108 -15.73 22.11 7.94
N ASP A 109 -14.84 22.31 6.97
CA ASP A 109 -13.94 23.46 6.81
C ASP A 109 -12.93 23.67 7.97
N LYS A 110 -12.92 22.74 8.93
CA LYS A 110 -12.03 22.75 10.09
C LYS A 110 -10.64 22.23 9.71
N PRO A 111 -9.54 22.91 10.11
CA PRO A 111 -8.20 22.36 9.97
C PRO A 111 -7.99 21.13 10.87
N PHE A 112 -7.12 20.22 10.43
CA PHE A 112 -6.58 19.24 11.37
C PHE A 112 -5.39 19.80 12.16
N GLU A 113 -5.28 19.35 13.41
CA GLU A 113 -4.36 19.91 14.39
C GLU A 113 -3.79 18.87 15.35
N THR A 114 -2.73 19.28 16.04
CA THR A 114 -2.26 18.60 17.26
C THR A 114 -3.15 18.97 18.44
N ILE A 115 -3.26 18.08 19.43
CA ILE A 115 -4.07 18.30 20.64
C ILE A 115 -3.38 19.21 21.69
N GLY A 116 -2.67 20.24 21.24
CA GLY A 116 -2.00 21.23 22.10
C GLY A 116 -0.59 20.87 22.57
N TYR A 117 -0.05 19.72 22.16
CA TYR A 117 1.35 19.35 22.40
C TYR A 117 1.92 18.49 21.27
N SER A 118 3.25 18.46 21.19
CA SER A 118 4.01 17.58 20.30
C SER A 118 4.70 16.49 21.12
N ALA A 119 4.34 15.23 20.89
CA ALA A 119 5.00 14.05 21.45
C ALA A 119 4.74 12.82 20.60
N ASN A 120 5.60 11.80 20.74
CA ASN A 120 5.37 10.50 20.11
C ASN A 120 4.05 9.89 20.63
N GLY A 121 3.18 9.50 19.69
CA GLY A 121 1.87 8.95 19.99
C GLY A 121 0.75 9.99 20.12
N ALA A 122 1.06 11.29 20.04
CA ALA A 122 0.03 12.32 20.07
C ALA A 122 -0.87 12.20 18.83
N ARG A 123 -2.17 11.95 19.04
CA ARG A 123 -3.15 11.83 17.96
C ARG A 123 -3.56 13.20 17.42
N LEU A 124 -4.08 13.19 16.20
CA LEU A 124 -4.62 14.40 15.56
C LEU A 124 -6.14 14.45 15.56
N GLN A 125 -6.68 15.66 15.61
CA GLN A 125 -8.11 15.94 15.54
C GLN A 125 -8.41 17.03 14.50
N ILE A 126 -9.68 17.19 14.12
CA ILE A 126 -10.15 18.45 13.54
C ILE A 126 -10.62 19.40 14.64
N TRP A 127 -10.41 20.70 14.44
CA TRP A 127 -10.86 21.72 15.37
C TRP A 127 -11.18 23.02 14.64
N GLU A 128 -11.96 23.90 15.27
CA GLU A 128 -12.20 25.23 14.70
C GLU A 128 -10.88 25.96 14.46
N ASP A 129 -10.81 26.75 13.40
CA ASP A 129 -9.61 27.52 13.12
C ASP A 129 -9.43 28.60 14.19
N ARG A 130 -8.31 28.53 14.90
CA ARG A 130 -7.93 29.50 15.94
C ARG A 130 -6.64 30.22 15.59
N ASP A 131 -6.18 30.12 14.33
CA ASP A 131 -4.92 30.65 13.84
C ASP A 131 -3.70 30.26 14.71
N GLY A 132 -3.78 29.09 15.36
CA GLY A 132 -2.76 28.58 16.26
C GLY A 132 -1.67 27.78 15.52
N ASP A 133 -0.45 27.79 16.05
CA ASP A 133 0.68 27.01 15.50
C ASP A 133 0.41 25.50 15.46
N ALA A 134 -0.53 24.98 16.26
CA ALA A 134 -0.95 23.58 16.27
C ALA A 134 -1.63 23.13 14.96
N GLN A 135 -2.11 24.10 14.16
CA GLN A 135 -2.84 23.88 12.90
C GLN A 135 -1.92 24.06 11.68
N VAL A 136 -0.67 24.47 11.90
CA VAL A 136 0.30 24.75 10.84
C VAL A 136 1.25 23.57 10.67
N TRP A 137 1.35 23.11 9.42
CA TRP A 137 2.15 21.96 9.03
C TRP A 137 3.24 22.37 8.03
N TYR A 138 4.38 21.71 8.13
CA TYR A 138 5.53 21.91 7.26
C TYR A 138 5.68 20.71 6.35
N LEU A 139 5.79 20.97 5.05
CA LEU A 139 5.90 19.93 4.04
C LEU A 139 7.33 19.83 3.54
N LYS A 140 7.89 18.62 3.62
CA LYS A 140 9.19 18.31 3.00
C LYS A 140 9.00 17.23 1.95
N GLU A 141 9.26 17.60 0.70
CA GLU A 141 9.23 16.65 -0.41
C GLU A 141 10.23 15.53 -0.19
N VAL A 142 9.77 14.30 -0.37
CA VAL A 142 10.60 13.09 -0.33
C VAL A 142 10.96 12.73 -1.76
N LYS A 143 12.20 13.03 -2.13
CA LYS A 143 12.78 12.55 -3.39
C LYS A 143 13.02 11.06 -3.28
N GLU A 144 12.14 10.28 -3.89
CA GLU A 144 12.25 8.82 -3.96
C GLU A 144 13.56 8.44 -4.67
N THR A 145 14.51 7.87 -3.94
CA THR A 145 15.62 7.16 -4.58
C THR A 145 15.10 5.79 -5.00
N LYS A 146 15.36 5.36 -6.24
CA LYS A 146 14.82 4.13 -6.88
C LYS A 146 15.17 2.78 -6.17
N ALA A 147 15.66 2.79 -4.93
CA ALA A 147 16.19 1.61 -4.23
C ALA A 147 15.14 0.69 -3.55
N PRO A 148 14.08 1.16 -2.86
CA PRO A 148 13.28 0.29 -1.99
C PRO A 148 12.35 -0.65 -2.79
N ALA A 149 11.79 -0.19 -3.91
CA ALA A 149 10.99 -1.04 -4.81
C ALA A 149 11.81 -2.18 -5.44
N LYS A 150 13.11 -1.94 -5.72
CA LYS A 150 13.99 -2.94 -6.33
C LYS A 150 14.42 -4.02 -5.33
N GLN A 151 14.49 -3.68 -4.04
CA GLN A 151 14.82 -4.64 -2.98
C GLN A 151 13.59 -5.44 -2.54
N ALA A 152 12.41 -4.81 -2.43
CA ALA A 152 11.15 -5.51 -2.18
C ALA A 152 10.80 -6.48 -3.33
N ALA A 153 11.01 -6.07 -4.59
CA ALA A 153 10.85 -6.96 -5.74
C ALA A 153 11.86 -8.13 -5.72
N LYS A 154 13.13 -7.89 -5.36
CA LYS A 154 14.13 -8.96 -5.22
C LYS A 154 13.79 -9.95 -4.10
N THR A 155 13.28 -9.47 -2.97
CA THR A 155 12.87 -10.33 -1.85
C THR A 155 11.63 -11.15 -2.19
N ALA A 156 10.66 -10.57 -2.90
CA ALA A 156 9.48 -11.29 -3.38
C ALA A 156 9.83 -12.36 -4.42
N VAL A 157 10.72 -12.05 -5.37
CA VAL A 157 11.24 -13.00 -6.37
C VAL A 157 12.02 -14.13 -5.70
N ALA A 158 12.90 -13.84 -4.73
CA ALA A 158 13.64 -14.86 -3.99
C ALA A 158 12.73 -15.78 -3.16
N LYS A 159 11.64 -15.25 -2.59
CA LYS A 159 10.65 -16.04 -1.84
C LYS A 159 9.84 -16.94 -2.77
N ALA A 160 9.46 -16.44 -3.96
CA ALA A 160 8.80 -17.21 -5.00
C ALA A 160 9.70 -18.34 -5.55
N GLU A 161 10.98 -18.06 -5.83
CA GLU A 161 11.95 -19.07 -6.28
C GLU A 161 12.16 -20.18 -5.24
N LYS A 162 12.21 -19.83 -3.95
CA LYS A 162 12.36 -20.80 -2.85
C LYS A 162 11.11 -21.68 -2.70
N ALA A 163 9.91 -21.09 -2.88
CA ALA A 163 8.66 -21.83 -2.87
C ALA A 163 8.53 -22.79 -4.06
N VAL A 164 8.95 -22.36 -5.26
CA VAL A 164 8.97 -23.20 -6.46
C VAL A 164 9.94 -24.37 -6.28
N LYS A 165 11.17 -24.14 -5.81
CA LYS A 165 12.15 -25.22 -5.54
C LYS A 165 11.65 -26.26 -4.53
N ALA A 166 10.97 -25.81 -3.47
CA ALA A 166 10.41 -26.68 -2.44
C ALA A 166 9.23 -27.54 -2.93
N VAL A 167 8.48 -27.05 -3.93
CA VAL A 167 7.41 -27.81 -4.58
C VAL A 167 8.00 -28.80 -5.59
N THR A 168 9.03 -28.41 -6.34
CA THR A 168 9.70 -29.28 -7.34
C THR A 168 10.41 -30.47 -6.72
N SER A 169 11.02 -30.34 -5.53
CA SER A 169 11.64 -31.48 -4.84
C SER A 169 10.62 -32.51 -4.38
N LYS A 170 9.47 -32.04 -3.85
CA LYS A 170 8.37 -32.91 -3.40
C LYS A 170 7.68 -33.63 -4.57
N VAL A 171 7.66 -33.03 -5.75
CA VAL A 171 7.14 -33.67 -6.98
C VAL A 171 8.11 -34.72 -7.53
N LYS A 172 9.44 -34.50 -7.45
CA LYS A 172 10.46 -35.50 -7.84
C LYS A 172 10.48 -36.72 -6.92
N GLU A 173 10.16 -36.55 -5.64
CA GLU A 173 10.04 -37.64 -4.67
C GLU A 173 8.75 -38.46 -4.86
N ALA A 174 7.69 -37.83 -5.37
CA ALA A 174 6.38 -38.45 -5.61
C ALA A 174 6.24 -39.19 -6.96
N VAL A 175 7.17 -39.01 -7.91
CA VAL A 175 7.09 -39.60 -9.26
C VAL A 175 8.43 -40.19 -9.69
N LYS A 176 8.60 -41.51 -9.55
CA LYS A 176 9.66 -42.27 -10.24
C LYS A 176 9.23 -42.56 -11.69
N VAL A 177 9.29 -41.57 -12.58
CA VAL A 177 9.14 -41.76 -14.05
C VAL A 177 10.05 -40.76 -14.79
N ASP A 178 10.70 -41.24 -15.86
CA ASP A 178 11.83 -40.68 -16.62
C ASP A 178 12.11 -39.17 -16.53
N THR A 179 13.27 -38.87 -15.94
CA THR A 179 13.76 -37.56 -15.50
C THR A 179 14.01 -36.53 -16.60
N VAL A 180 14.11 -36.94 -17.87
CA VAL A 180 14.57 -36.06 -18.97
C VAL A 180 13.45 -35.20 -19.57
N LYS A 181 12.20 -35.69 -19.61
CA LYS A 181 11.08 -34.93 -20.20
C LYS A 181 10.55 -33.84 -19.24
N VAL A 182 10.55 -34.14 -17.95
CA VAL A 182 10.10 -33.25 -16.88
C VAL A 182 10.96 -31.97 -16.80
N GLU A 183 12.28 -32.06 -16.98
CA GLU A 183 13.15 -30.88 -16.88
C GLU A 183 12.97 -29.88 -18.02
N LYS A 184 12.62 -30.35 -19.22
CA LYS A 184 12.35 -29.48 -20.37
C LYS A 184 11.03 -28.74 -20.20
N ASP A 185 9.98 -29.45 -19.80
CA ASP A 185 8.65 -28.86 -19.60
C ASP A 185 8.63 -27.90 -18.38
N VAL A 186 9.40 -28.19 -17.32
CA VAL A 186 9.58 -27.28 -16.18
C VAL A 186 10.29 -25.98 -16.58
N LYS A 187 11.35 -26.04 -17.39
CA LYS A 187 12.03 -24.82 -17.88
C LYS A 187 11.14 -23.96 -18.78
N THR A 188 10.26 -24.58 -19.57
CA THR A 188 9.30 -23.86 -20.40
C THR A 188 8.22 -23.18 -19.54
N VAL A 189 7.76 -23.84 -18.48
CA VAL A 189 6.79 -23.29 -17.52
C VAL A 189 7.41 -22.18 -16.67
N GLU A 190 8.65 -22.32 -16.19
CA GLU A 190 9.38 -21.27 -15.47
C GLU A 190 9.49 -19.99 -16.29
N LYS A 191 9.88 -20.12 -17.57
CA LYS A 191 10.02 -18.98 -18.48
C LYS A 191 8.68 -18.31 -18.80
N ALA A 192 7.59 -19.08 -18.85
CA ALA A 192 6.24 -18.56 -19.05
C ALA A 192 5.68 -17.86 -17.80
N VAL A 193 6.00 -18.37 -16.60
CA VAL A 193 5.65 -17.74 -15.31
C VAL A 193 6.42 -16.44 -15.12
N GLU A 194 7.70 -16.42 -15.49
CA GLU A 194 8.54 -15.21 -15.43
C GLU A 194 8.06 -14.13 -16.40
N ALA A 195 7.72 -14.50 -17.64
CA ALA A 195 7.14 -13.57 -18.61
C ALA A 195 5.78 -12.99 -18.16
N LYS A 196 4.89 -13.84 -17.61
CA LYS A 196 3.59 -13.39 -17.09
C LYS A 196 3.71 -12.57 -15.79
N ALA A 197 4.70 -12.84 -14.95
CA ALA A 197 4.98 -12.05 -13.76
C ALA A 197 5.50 -10.65 -14.13
N VAL A 198 6.37 -10.56 -15.14
CA VAL A 198 6.87 -9.27 -15.67
C VAL A 198 5.76 -8.45 -16.33
N GLU A 199 4.79 -9.09 -16.99
CA GLU A 199 3.64 -8.42 -17.59
C GLU A 199 2.62 -7.97 -16.52
N ALA A 200 2.33 -8.80 -15.52
CA ALA A 200 1.46 -8.45 -14.39
C ALA A 200 2.00 -7.27 -13.58
N VAL A 201 3.33 -7.15 -13.46
CA VAL A 201 4.01 -6.02 -12.79
C VAL A 201 3.93 -4.73 -13.60
N LYS A 202 3.77 -4.79 -14.93
CA LYS A 202 3.59 -3.59 -15.78
C LYS A 202 2.18 -2.97 -15.69
N THR A 203 1.18 -3.73 -15.23
CA THR A 203 -0.23 -3.30 -15.24
C THR A 203 -0.84 -2.94 -13.87
N VAL A 204 -0.08 -2.96 -12.76
CA VAL A 204 -0.67 -2.85 -11.41
C VAL A 204 0.04 -1.78 -10.56
N LYS A 205 -0.62 -0.62 -10.38
CA LYS A 205 -0.48 0.24 -9.18
C LYS A 205 -1.06 -0.52 -7.96
N PRO A 206 -0.55 -0.28 -6.74
CA PRO A 206 -0.24 -1.31 -5.76
C PRO A 206 -1.50 -1.88 -5.11
N ASP A 207 -1.83 -3.12 -5.45
CA ASP A 207 -2.82 -3.90 -4.69
C ASP A 207 -2.35 -5.36 -4.66
N VAL A 208 -1.41 -5.62 -3.74
CA VAL A 208 -0.63 -6.85 -3.65
C VAL A 208 -1.53 -8.06 -3.38
N ALA A 209 -2.60 -7.90 -2.59
CA ALA A 209 -3.55 -8.96 -2.26
C ALA A 209 -4.36 -9.45 -3.47
N LYS A 210 -4.74 -8.56 -4.38
CA LYS A 210 -5.47 -8.92 -5.60
C LYS A 210 -4.59 -9.67 -6.60
N THR A 211 -3.29 -9.45 -6.52
CA THR A 211 -2.25 -10.08 -7.35
C THR A 211 -1.96 -11.50 -6.86
N GLU A 212 -1.86 -11.69 -5.54
CA GLU A 212 -1.69 -13.02 -4.93
C GLU A 212 -2.92 -13.92 -5.14
N ALA A 213 -4.14 -13.40 -4.96
CA ALA A 213 -5.37 -14.17 -5.19
C ALA A 213 -5.54 -14.62 -6.65
N LYS A 214 -5.14 -13.79 -7.63
CA LYS A 214 -5.12 -14.18 -9.05
C LYS A 214 -4.05 -15.23 -9.34
N ALA A 215 -2.86 -15.10 -8.75
CA ALA A 215 -1.79 -16.07 -8.92
C ALA A 215 -2.16 -17.44 -8.32
N GLU A 216 -2.79 -17.48 -7.14
CA GLU A 216 -3.29 -18.71 -6.55
C GLU A 216 -4.38 -19.39 -7.39
N LYS A 217 -5.26 -18.61 -8.02
CA LYS A 217 -6.29 -19.14 -8.92
C LYS A 217 -5.68 -19.81 -10.16
N VAL A 218 -4.71 -19.16 -10.81
CA VAL A 218 -4.00 -19.70 -11.97
C VAL A 218 -3.23 -20.97 -11.59
N VAL A 219 -2.63 -21.03 -10.41
CA VAL A 219 -1.95 -22.24 -9.91
C VAL A 219 -2.94 -23.38 -9.63
N LYS A 220 -4.16 -23.08 -9.15
CA LYS A 220 -5.21 -24.09 -8.95
C LYS A 220 -5.73 -24.66 -10.27
N GLU A 221 -5.93 -23.81 -11.28
CA GLU A 221 -6.37 -24.23 -12.63
C GLU A 221 -5.32 -25.13 -13.30
N ILE A 222 -4.05 -24.74 -13.25
CA ILE A 222 -2.95 -25.56 -13.79
C ILE A 222 -2.83 -26.91 -13.06
N LYS A 223 -3.03 -26.94 -11.73
CA LYS A 223 -3.07 -28.20 -10.97
C LYS A 223 -4.24 -29.10 -11.37
N ALA A 224 -5.39 -28.52 -11.74
CA ALA A 224 -6.55 -29.27 -12.19
C ALA A 224 -6.32 -29.88 -13.59
N ASP A 225 -5.73 -29.11 -14.52
CA ASP A 225 -5.42 -29.56 -15.87
C ASP A 225 -4.38 -30.69 -15.88
N ILE A 226 -3.37 -30.59 -15.01
CA ILE A 226 -2.37 -31.65 -14.81
C ILE A 226 -3.03 -32.93 -14.26
N LYS A 227 -4.00 -32.79 -13.35
CA LYS A 227 -4.73 -33.94 -12.78
C LYS A 227 -5.68 -34.59 -13.79
N ALA A 228 -6.27 -33.80 -14.69
CA ALA A 228 -7.10 -34.28 -15.78
C ALA A 228 -6.29 -35.03 -16.86
N ALA A 229 -5.08 -34.54 -17.17
CA ALA A 229 -4.16 -35.17 -18.11
C ALA A 229 -3.54 -36.49 -17.60
N ALA A 230 -3.62 -36.77 -16.29
CA ALA A 230 -3.05 -37.95 -15.64
C ALA A 230 -4.01 -39.15 -15.50
N LYS A 231 -5.25 -39.08 -16.02
CA LYS A 231 -6.21 -40.20 -15.93
C LYS A 231 -5.95 -41.21 -17.06
N PRO A 232 -5.76 -42.51 -16.78
CA PRO A 232 -5.40 -43.48 -17.81
C PRO A 232 -6.60 -43.77 -18.73
N THR A 233 -6.41 -43.61 -20.04
CA THR A 233 -7.31 -44.17 -21.06
C THR A 233 -7.27 -45.69 -20.95
N LYS A 234 -8.36 -46.31 -20.46
CA LYS A 234 -8.53 -47.76 -20.52
C LYS A 234 -8.71 -48.19 -21.98
N THR A 235 -7.68 -48.78 -22.57
CA THR A 235 -7.80 -49.47 -23.85
C THR A 235 -8.40 -50.85 -23.62
N LYS A 236 -9.63 -51.08 -24.11
CA LYS A 236 -10.19 -52.42 -24.28
C LYS A 236 -9.32 -53.16 -25.32
N ALA A 237 -8.74 -54.30 -24.94
CA ALA A 237 -8.18 -55.24 -25.90
C ALA A 237 -9.27 -56.23 -26.33
N SER A 238 -9.62 -56.26 -27.62
CA SER A 238 -10.37 -57.39 -28.19
C SER A 238 -9.38 -58.45 -28.68
N LYS A 239 -9.68 -59.71 -28.39
CA LYS A 239 -9.37 -60.86 -29.24
C LYS A 239 -10.68 -61.55 -29.58
#